data_AF-A0A950FFI3-F1
#
_entry.id   AF-A0A950FFI3-F1
#
_cell.length_a   1.000
_cell.length_b   1.000
_cell.length_c   1.000
_cell.angle_alpha   90.00
_cell.angle_beta   90.00
_cell.angle_gamma   90.00
#
_symmetry.space_group_name_H-M   'P 1'
#
loop_
_entity.id
_entity.type
_entity.pdbx_description
1 polymer ?
#
loop_
_entity_poly.entity_id
_entity_poly.type
_entity_poly.pdbx_seq_one_letter_code
_entity_poly.pdbx_strand_id
1 'polypeptide(L)'
;MNYRTRIIELDGLRGLACLSVMFAHYFGEVQHGSRFLALGWAGVDVFFVLSGFLIGGILLDNRDSDTYFSTFYIRRGFRIFPIYYVTISIVLLLLPTTSGQVWPKTDMPTLPYFVYLQNTVMTFLATEGYYWLFPTWTLCVEEQFYLILPLIVYLTPSPYMRSVAIGFILSAAILRFIFTMTVSNHLSLMLAEHVLLVSRWDLLFFGVLAADVFRSREIWKKLIDRDFRVLKAIVLSSTAIFPVLVMVDKFTGLPAFDLLGCSAIGATFMGLILLIAGGAHEAGRFRSKTLRFFGQISYCLYLVHQPIAGIMHGLILGGYPDIGNLAEFAVTIAAVAVSVGIAYMSWVYFEQPLIRIGHRWNYGSHSSPPLDDGSRGWAKP
;
A
#
# COMPACT_ATOMS: atom_id res chain seq x y z
N MET A 1 -4.57 26.19 -4.78
CA MET A 1 -4.88 25.08 -3.86
C MET A 1 -3.67 24.89 -2.97
N ASN A 2 -3.83 24.91 -1.65
CA ASN A 2 -2.71 24.77 -0.72
C ASN A 2 -2.41 23.26 -0.56
N TYR A 3 -1.52 22.73 -1.40
CA TYR A 3 -1.17 21.29 -1.46
C TYR A 3 -0.58 20.74 -0.15
N ARG A 4 -0.29 21.62 0.82
CA ARG A 4 0.29 21.30 2.13
C ARG A 4 -0.72 20.93 3.21
N THR A 5 -2.02 20.93 2.92
CA THR A 5 -3.07 20.65 3.92
C THR A 5 -3.39 19.16 3.94
N ARG A 6 -3.32 18.53 5.12
CA ARG A 6 -3.67 17.11 5.31
C ARG A 6 -5.12 16.85 4.86
N ILE A 7 -5.30 15.95 3.89
CA ILE A 7 -6.61 15.52 3.39
C ILE A 7 -7.12 14.39 4.30
N ILE A 8 -8.02 14.73 5.22
CA ILE A 8 -8.49 13.81 6.27
C ILE A 8 -9.29 12.62 5.72
N GLU A 9 -9.87 12.78 4.54
CA GLU A 9 -10.62 11.75 3.85
C GLU A 9 -9.70 10.63 3.35
N LEU A 10 -8.45 10.94 2.99
CA LEU A 10 -7.47 9.91 2.61
C LEU A 10 -7.04 9.07 3.81
N ASP A 11 -7.04 9.63 5.03
CA ASP A 11 -6.88 8.82 6.25
C ASP A 11 -8.06 7.86 6.46
N GLY A 12 -9.28 8.30 6.13
CA GLY A 12 -10.45 7.44 6.18
C GLY A 12 -10.41 6.31 5.14
N LEU A 13 -9.98 6.62 3.91
CA LEU A 13 -9.77 5.62 2.86
C LEU A 13 -8.70 4.60 3.29
N ARG A 14 -7.60 5.05 3.89
CA ARG A 14 -6.57 4.19 4.46
C ARG A 14 -7.11 3.27 5.56
N GLY A 15 -8.00 3.79 6.40
CA GLY A 15 -8.67 2.97 7.42
C GLY A 15 -9.60 1.92 6.85
N LEU A 16 -10.36 2.27 5.80
CA LEU A 16 -11.18 1.29 5.08
C LEU A 16 -10.30 0.19 4.47
N ALA A 17 -9.21 0.56 3.80
CA ALA A 17 -8.26 -0.39 3.23
C ALA A 17 -7.67 -1.34 4.28
N CYS A 18 -7.27 -0.80 5.44
CA CYS A 18 -6.79 -1.59 6.58
C CYS A 18 -7.83 -2.61 7.06
N LEU A 19 -9.07 -2.15 7.28
CA LEU A 19 -10.16 -3.01 7.73
C LEU A 19 -10.47 -4.09 6.69
N SER A 20 -10.51 -3.75 5.40
CA SER A 20 -10.73 -4.73 4.32
C SER A 20 -9.69 -5.86 4.37
N VAL A 21 -8.41 -5.53 4.54
CA VAL A 21 -7.34 -6.53 4.67
C VAL A 21 -7.54 -7.38 5.92
N MET A 22 -7.87 -6.77 7.06
CA MET A 22 -8.13 -7.52 8.29
C MET A 22 -9.29 -8.50 8.11
N PHE A 23 -10.39 -8.05 7.48
CA PHE A 23 -11.54 -8.92 7.24
C PHE A 23 -11.21 -10.07 6.28
N ALA A 24 -10.39 -9.81 5.24
CA ALA A 24 -9.91 -10.84 4.35
C ALA A 24 -9.12 -11.92 5.12
N HIS A 25 -8.12 -11.51 5.89
CA HIS A 25 -7.25 -12.46 6.57
C HIS A 25 -7.91 -13.21 7.74
N TYR A 26 -8.77 -12.55 8.53
CA TYR A 26 -9.40 -13.20 9.69
C TYR A 26 -10.66 -13.99 9.36
N PHE A 27 -11.40 -13.61 8.32
CA PHE A 27 -12.74 -14.16 8.06
C PHE A 27 -12.98 -14.57 6.60
N GLY A 28 -12.04 -14.29 5.69
CA GLY A 28 -12.19 -14.56 4.27
C GLY A 28 -11.32 -15.71 3.76
N GLU A 29 -10.01 -15.62 4.01
CA GLU A 29 -8.97 -16.51 3.47
C GLU A 29 -8.75 -17.78 4.31
N VAL A 30 -9.38 -17.86 5.48
CA VAL A 30 -9.39 -19.06 6.32
C VAL A 30 -10.27 -20.16 5.71
N GLN A 31 -10.07 -21.42 6.12
CA GLN A 31 -10.72 -22.57 5.51
C GLN A 31 -12.26 -22.48 5.52
N HIS A 32 -12.86 -22.05 6.63
CA HIS A 32 -14.32 -21.84 6.75
C HIS A 32 -14.73 -20.38 6.52
N GLY A 33 -13.87 -19.61 5.84
CA GLY A 33 -14.06 -18.19 5.56
C GLY A 33 -15.04 -17.89 4.42
N SER A 34 -15.35 -16.60 4.27
CA SER A 34 -16.18 -16.08 3.19
C SER A 34 -15.34 -15.61 2.00
N ARG A 35 -15.55 -16.21 0.83
CA ARG A 35 -14.92 -15.77 -0.44
C ARG A 35 -15.19 -14.30 -0.76
N PHE A 36 -16.33 -13.76 -0.32
CA PHE A 36 -16.63 -12.34 -0.50
C PHE A 36 -15.71 -11.47 0.37
N LEU A 37 -15.48 -11.86 1.62
CA LEU A 37 -14.57 -11.14 2.51
C LEU A 37 -13.11 -11.27 2.07
N ALA A 38 -12.75 -12.40 1.43
CA ALA A 38 -11.42 -12.57 0.85
C ALA A 38 -11.08 -11.49 -0.17
N LEU A 39 -12.05 -10.90 -0.88
CA LEU A 39 -11.83 -9.76 -1.79
C LEU A 39 -11.25 -8.51 -1.10
N GLY A 40 -11.21 -8.49 0.23
CA GLY A 40 -10.54 -7.46 1.01
C GLY A 40 -9.03 -7.36 0.77
N TRP A 41 -8.41 -8.34 0.10
CA TRP A 41 -7.01 -8.26 -0.37
C TRP A 41 -6.75 -7.01 -1.23
N ALA A 42 -7.75 -6.52 -1.97
CA ALA A 42 -7.65 -5.29 -2.76
C ALA A 42 -7.38 -4.04 -1.91
N GLY A 43 -7.57 -4.11 -0.59
CA GLY A 43 -7.14 -3.08 0.34
C GLY A 43 -5.64 -2.80 0.27
N VAL A 44 -4.80 -3.83 0.03
CA VAL A 44 -3.36 -3.66 -0.21
C VAL A 44 -3.09 -2.78 -1.42
N ASP A 45 -3.82 -2.99 -2.51
CA ASP A 45 -3.65 -2.20 -3.73
C ASP A 45 -4.04 -0.73 -3.50
N VAL A 46 -5.06 -0.45 -2.66
CA VAL A 46 -5.37 0.92 -2.21
C VAL A 46 -4.17 1.53 -1.50
N PHE A 47 -3.50 0.80 -0.61
CA PHE A 47 -2.30 1.28 0.08
C PHE A 47 -1.20 1.65 -0.93
N PHE A 48 -0.93 0.82 -1.94
CA PHE A 48 0.09 1.14 -2.95
C PHE A 48 -0.24 2.40 -3.74
N VAL A 49 -1.48 2.56 -4.24
CA VAL A 49 -1.86 3.76 -4.99
C VAL A 49 -1.83 5.00 -4.07
N LEU A 50 -2.27 4.88 -2.82
CA LEU A 50 -2.15 5.96 -1.82
C LEU A 50 -0.69 6.30 -1.52
N SER A 51 0.18 5.31 -1.40
CA SER A 51 1.61 5.46 -1.17
C SER A 51 2.21 6.28 -2.31
N GLY A 52 1.95 5.88 -3.56
CA GLY A 52 2.35 6.63 -4.75
C GLY A 52 1.85 8.08 -4.76
N PHE A 53 0.58 8.30 -4.42
CA PHE A 53 -0.02 9.65 -4.40
C PHE A 53 0.61 10.55 -3.34
N LEU A 54 0.76 10.06 -2.11
CA LEU A 54 1.29 10.83 -0.99
C LEU A 54 2.81 11.04 -1.12
N ILE A 55 3.55 9.98 -1.42
CA ILE A 55 5.02 10.01 -1.55
C ILE A 55 5.41 10.79 -2.79
N GLY A 56 4.84 10.43 -3.94
CA GLY A 56 5.08 11.13 -5.20
C GLY A 56 4.75 12.60 -5.07
N GLY A 57 3.65 12.93 -4.39
CA GLY A 57 3.30 14.32 -4.12
C GLY A 57 4.33 15.07 -3.26
N ILE A 58 4.76 14.47 -2.14
CA ILE A 58 5.78 15.08 -1.27
C ILE A 58 7.08 15.32 -2.04
N LEU A 59 7.52 14.35 -2.84
CA LEU A 59 8.77 14.45 -3.60
C LEU A 59 8.66 15.50 -4.72
N LEU A 60 7.56 15.51 -5.48
CA LEU A 60 7.31 16.50 -6.52
C LEU A 60 7.28 17.93 -5.96
N ASP A 61 6.68 18.13 -4.78
CA ASP A 61 6.57 19.45 -4.13
C ASP A 61 7.90 19.97 -3.56
N ASN A 62 8.88 19.10 -3.31
CA ASN A 62 10.13 19.44 -2.64
C ASN A 62 11.36 19.12 -3.50
N ARG A 63 11.20 18.88 -4.81
CA ARG A 63 12.26 18.42 -5.71
C ARG A 63 13.50 19.34 -5.74
N ASP A 64 13.28 20.63 -5.51
CA ASP A 64 14.32 21.66 -5.51
C ASP A 64 14.88 21.92 -4.09
N SER A 65 14.62 21.06 -3.10
CA SER A 65 15.16 21.23 -1.75
C SER A 65 16.59 20.70 -1.64
N ASP A 66 17.49 21.47 -1.05
CA ASP A 66 18.89 21.03 -0.82
C ASP A 66 18.97 19.80 0.10
N THR A 67 17.98 19.64 0.97
CA THR A 67 17.86 18.53 1.91
C THR A 67 16.87 17.46 1.44
N TYR A 68 16.58 17.41 0.13
CA TYR A 68 15.56 16.54 -0.46
C TYR A 68 15.69 15.07 -0.01
N PHE A 69 16.85 14.45 -0.28
CA PHE A 69 17.07 13.04 0.05
C PHE A 69 17.13 12.80 1.56
N SER A 70 17.91 13.61 2.29
CA SER A 70 18.10 13.43 3.73
C SER A 70 16.79 13.57 4.51
N THR A 71 16.03 14.63 4.25
CA THR A 71 14.72 14.84 4.91
C THR A 71 13.73 13.72 4.57
N PHE A 72 13.70 13.28 3.32
CA PHE A 72 12.83 12.18 2.90
C PHE A 72 13.16 10.89 3.65
N TYR A 73 14.40 10.41 3.57
CA TYR A 73 14.80 9.14 4.16
C TYR A 73 14.75 9.15 5.69
N ILE A 74 15.11 10.26 6.35
CA ILE A 74 15.01 10.37 7.81
C ILE A 74 13.55 10.25 8.27
N ARG A 75 12.63 11.02 7.66
CA ARG A 75 11.21 10.97 8.03
C ARG A 75 10.59 9.60 7.79
N ARG A 76 11.01 8.91 6.72
CA ARG A 76 10.53 7.56 6.39
C ARG A 76 11.11 6.51 7.33
N GLY A 77 12.42 6.57 7.58
CA GLY A 77 13.11 5.68 8.52
C GLY A 77 12.45 5.70 9.90
N PHE A 78 12.21 6.88 10.48
CA PHE A 78 11.53 6.99 11.79
C PHE A 78 10.09 6.47 11.81
N ARG A 79 9.44 6.39 10.65
CA ARG A 79 8.06 5.91 10.54
C ARG A 79 7.99 4.39 10.41
N ILE A 80 8.96 3.77 9.73
CA ILE A 80 8.85 2.40 9.22
C ILE A 80 9.77 1.46 10.00
N PHE A 81 11.07 1.73 9.99
CA PHE A 81 12.09 0.81 10.50
C PHE A 81 11.86 0.36 11.95
N PRO A 82 11.55 1.24 12.92
CA PRO A 82 11.47 0.84 14.31
C PRO A 82 10.46 -0.26 14.57
N ILE A 83 9.21 -0.09 14.12
CA ILE A 83 8.14 -1.07 14.41
C ILE A 83 8.24 -2.29 13.50
N TYR A 84 8.75 -2.12 12.27
CA TYR A 84 9.08 -3.24 11.39
C TYR A 84 10.07 -4.19 12.06
N TYR A 85 11.24 -3.68 12.43
CA TYR A 85 12.31 -4.47 13.02
C TYR A 85 11.91 -5.08 14.37
N VAL A 86 11.22 -4.33 15.23
CA VAL A 86 10.69 -4.88 16.49
C VAL A 86 9.76 -6.06 16.22
N THR A 87 8.83 -5.93 15.29
CA THR A 87 7.85 -7.00 15.03
C THR A 87 8.51 -8.24 14.43
N ILE A 88 9.34 -8.07 13.38
CA ILE A 88 10.00 -9.23 12.76
C ILE A 88 10.97 -9.90 13.74
N SER A 89 11.69 -9.14 14.57
CA SER A 89 12.58 -9.72 15.58
C SER A 89 11.81 -10.53 16.62
N ILE A 90 10.68 -10.01 17.13
CA ILE A 90 9.84 -10.76 18.08
C ILE A 90 9.35 -12.06 17.44
N VAL A 91 8.81 -11.99 16.22
CA VAL A 91 8.30 -13.19 15.52
C VAL A 91 9.42 -14.21 15.32
N LEU A 92 10.57 -13.79 14.81
CA LEU A 92 11.70 -14.69 14.55
C LEU A 92 12.29 -15.30 15.83
N LEU A 93 12.27 -14.57 16.96
CA LEU A 93 12.70 -15.10 18.27
C LEU A 93 11.73 -16.16 18.82
N LEU A 94 10.44 -16.03 18.52
CA LEU A 94 9.43 -17.00 18.97
C LEU A 94 9.42 -18.27 18.10
N LEU A 95 9.84 -18.19 16.83
CA LEU A 95 9.82 -19.30 15.89
C LEU A 95 10.34 -20.64 16.45
N PRO A 96 11.55 -20.73 17.07
CA PRO A 96 12.08 -22.01 17.55
C PRO A 96 11.20 -22.66 18.62
N THR A 97 10.51 -21.85 19.42
CA THR A 97 9.65 -22.32 20.51
C THR A 97 8.31 -22.87 20.04
N THR A 98 7.88 -22.50 18.83
CA THR A 98 6.54 -22.81 18.30
C THR A 98 6.55 -23.54 16.95
N SER A 99 7.74 -23.83 16.40
CA SER A 99 7.90 -24.49 15.09
C SER A 99 7.31 -25.91 15.09
N GLY A 100 6.56 -26.27 14.04
CA GLY A 100 5.95 -27.59 13.86
C GLY A 100 4.58 -27.81 14.51
N GLN A 101 4.21 -27.01 15.53
CA GLN A 101 2.84 -27.00 16.09
C GLN A 101 2.00 -25.82 15.58
N VAL A 102 2.63 -24.66 15.39
CA VAL A 102 1.95 -23.39 15.07
C VAL A 102 2.50 -22.74 13.79
N TRP A 103 3.78 -22.96 13.49
CA TRP A 103 4.46 -22.38 12.34
C TRP A 103 4.86 -23.47 11.36
N PRO A 104 4.46 -23.37 10.08
CA PRO A 104 4.98 -24.24 9.04
C PRO A 104 6.50 -24.18 9.04
N LYS A 105 7.14 -25.34 8.92
CA LYS A 105 8.58 -25.37 8.66
C LYS A 105 8.83 -24.77 7.28
N THR A 106 9.83 -23.91 7.18
CA THR A 106 10.25 -23.29 5.92
C THR A 106 11.76 -23.22 5.87
N ASP A 107 12.32 -23.43 4.68
CA ASP A 107 13.76 -23.26 4.40
C ASP A 107 14.12 -21.80 4.11
N MET A 108 13.17 -20.88 4.31
CA MET A 108 13.35 -19.45 4.06
C MET A 108 14.43 -18.86 4.98
N PRO A 109 15.52 -18.30 4.44
CA PRO A 109 16.50 -17.60 5.25
C PRO A 109 15.88 -16.36 5.92
N THR A 110 16.36 -16.01 7.11
CA THR A 110 15.84 -14.86 7.88
C THR A 110 16.41 -13.53 7.40
N LEU A 111 17.64 -13.51 6.88
CA LEU A 111 18.34 -12.30 6.46
C LEU A 111 17.54 -11.43 5.45
N PRO A 112 16.87 -11.99 4.41
CA PRO A 112 16.08 -11.20 3.46
C PRO A 112 15.00 -10.33 4.11
N TYR A 113 14.42 -10.74 5.26
CA TYR A 113 13.44 -9.93 5.98
C TYR A 113 14.04 -8.66 6.56
N PHE A 114 15.33 -8.66 6.95
CA PHE A 114 15.98 -7.48 7.53
C PHE A 114 16.40 -6.43 6.49
N VAL A 115 16.54 -6.85 5.24
CA VAL A 115 17.03 -6.01 4.13
C VAL A 115 15.97 -5.75 3.06
N TYR A 116 14.71 -6.11 3.31
CA TYR A 116 13.60 -5.94 2.38
C TYR A 116 13.88 -6.60 1.01
N LEU A 117 14.28 -7.87 1.06
CA LEU A 117 14.45 -8.73 -0.13
C LEU A 117 13.67 -10.05 -0.01
N GLN A 118 12.82 -10.20 1.01
CA GLN A 118 12.06 -11.42 1.23
C GLN A 118 11.14 -11.75 0.06
N ASN A 119 10.50 -10.75 -0.57
CA ASN A 119 9.63 -10.98 -1.73
C ASN A 119 10.37 -11.63 -2.91
N THR A 120 11.59 -11.16 -3.18
CA THR A 120 12.46 -11.69 -4.23
C THR A 120 12.89 -13.12 -3.91
N VAL A 121 13.34 -13.38 -2.68
CA VAL A 121 13.78 -14.72 -2.26
C VAL A 121 12.60 -15.71 -2.22
N MET A 122 11.41 -15.27 -1.81
CA MET A 122 10.17 -16.05 -1.87
C MET A 122 9.89 -16.53 -3.31
N THR A 123 9.98 -15.63 -4.29
CA THR A 123 9.81 -15.96 -5.71
C THR A 123 10.86 -16.96 -6.20
N PHE A 124 12.14 -16.71 -5.89
CA PHE A 124 13.24 -17.57 -6.34
C PHE A 124 13.22 -18.97 -5.73
N LEU A 125 12.87 -19.09 -4.45
CA LEU A 125 12.80 -20.36 -3.74
C LEU A 125 11.44 -21.06 -3.87
N ALA A 126 10.48 -20.45 -4.59
CA ALA A 126 9.12 -20.94 -4.70
C ALA A 126 8.50 -21.23 -3.31
N THR A 127 8.53 -20.24 -2.42
CA THR A 127 8.01 -20.36 -1.05
C THR A 127 7.31 -19.09 -0.61
N GLU A 128 6.26 -19.22 0.19
CA GLU A 128 5.61 -18.09 0.86
C GLU A 128 6.42 -17.58 2.07
N GLY A 129 7.58 -18.18 2.33
CA GLY A 129 8.44 -17.82 3.44
C GLY A 129 7.85 -18.22 4.78
N TYR A 130 8.06 -17.42 5.82
CA TYR A 130 7.36 -17.58 7.10
C TYR A 130 5.91 -17.13 6.92
N TYR A 131 4.97 -18.09 6.96
CA TYR A 131 3.54 -17.91 6.67
C TYR A 131 2.94 -16.65 7.32
N TRP A 132 3.12 -16.45 8.63
CA TRP A 132 2.53 -15.29 9.31
C TRP A 132 3.26 -13.97 9.08
N LEU A 133 4.48 -14.01 8.52
CA LEU A 133 5.18 -12.83 8.00
C LEU A 133 4.93 -12.63 6.50
N PHE A 134 4.11 -13.46 5.86
CA PHE A 134 3.80 -13.32 4.43
C PHE A 134 3.37 -11.89 4.07
N PRO A 135 2.45 -11.21 4.79
CA PRO A 135 2.02 -9.85 4.44
C PRO A 135 3.15 -8.82 4.35
N THR A 136 4.32 -9.09 4.97
CA THR A 136 5.48 -8.18 4.93
C THR A 136 6.07 -7.98 3.54
N TRP A 137 5.72 -8.81 2.54
CA TRP A 137 6.09 -8.58 1.16
C TRP A 137 5.59 -7.21 0.65
N THR A 138 4.46 -6.71 1.16
CA THR A 138 3.93 -5.40 0.76
C THR A 138 4.84 -4.26 1.21
N LEU A 139 5.33 -4.32 2.45
CA LEU A 139 6.31 -3.37 2.98
C LEU A 139 7.63 -3.45 2.21
N CYS A 140 8.02 -4.66 1.80
CA CYS A 140 9.17 -4.88 0.94
C CYS A 140 9.05 -4.11 -0.38
N VAL A 141 7.89 -4.18 -1.03
CA VAL A 141 7.60 -3.42 -2.26
C VAL A 141 7.61 -1.92 -2.00
N GLU A 142 7.01 -1.44 -0.89
CA GLU A 142 7.02 -0.02 -0.54
C GLU A 142 8.44 0.51 -0.27
N GLU A 143 9.27 -0.19 0.48
CA GLU A 143 10.64 0.24 0.75
C GLU A 143 11.51 0.25 -0.52
N GLN A 144 11.39 -0.78 -1.36
CA GLN A 144 12.05 -0.79 -2.66
C GLN A 144 11.60 0.41 -3.52
N PHE A 145 10.30 0.73 -3.49
CA PHE A 145 9.76 1.92 -4.14
C PHE A 145 10.31 3.23 -3.56
N TYR A 146 10.46 3.33 -2.23
CA TYR A 146 11.00 4.51 -1.56
C TYR A 146 12.48 4.73 -1.83
N LEU A 147 13.23 3.68 -2.18
CA LEU A 147 14.61 3.82 -2.65
C LEU A 147 14.66 4.37 -4.08
N ILE A 148 13.78 3.90 -4.97
CA ILE A 148 13.83 4.28 -6.39
C ILE A 148 13.14 5.61 -6.71
N LEU A 149 11.99 5.90 -6.09
CA LEU A 149 11.14 7.02 -6.50
C LEU A 149 11.81 8.39 -6.29
N PRO A 150 12.50 8.68 -5.16
CA PRO A 150 13.19 9.94 -4.98
C PRO A 150 14.20 10.23 -6.09
N LEU A 151 14.93 9.19 -6.53
CA LEU A 151 15.89 9.29 -7.63
C LEU A 151 15.19 9.55 -8.96
N ILE A 152 14.09 8.84 -9.25
CA ILE A 152 13.29 9.04 -10.47
C ILE A 152 12.77 10.48 -10.54
N VAL A 153 12.17 10.99 -9.47
CA VAL A 153 11.63 12.36 -9.41
C VAL A 153 12.74 13.43 -9.51
N TYR A 154 13.90 13.17 -8.91
CA TYR A 154 15.04 14.08 -8.97
C TYR A 154 15.63 14.16 -10.38
N LEU A 155 15.83 13.02 -11.04
CA LEU A 155 16.45 12.94 -12.37
C LEU A 155 15.50 13.29 -13.52
N THR A 156 14.19 13.14 -13.32
CA THR A 156 13.20 13.38 -14.37
C THR A 156 12.71 14.84 -14.35
N PRO A 157 12.86 15.61 -15.44
CA PRO A 157 12.31 16.95 -15.52
C PRO A 157 10.77 16.93 -15.41
N SER A 158 10.18 17.95 -14.77
CA SER A 158 8.73 18.00 -14.49
C SER A 158 7.82 17.73 -15.70
N PRO A 159 8.11 18.20 -16.93
CA PRO A 159 7.26 17.90 -18.09
C PRO A 159 7.19 16.41 -18.45
N TYR A 160 8.22 15.63 -18.12
CA TYR A 160 8.34 14.22 -18.47
C TYR A 160 7.89 13.27 -17.37
N MET A 161 7.66 13.76 -16.14
CA MET A 161 7.22 12.92 -15.01
C MET A 161 5.99 12.08 -15.32
N ARG A 162 5.04 12.65 -16.06
CA ARG A 162 3.84 11.95 -16.50
C ARG A 162 4.15 10.79 -17.45
N SER A 163 4.97 11.04 -18.46
CA SER A 163 5.36 10.02 -19.44
C SER A 163 6.15 8.89 -18.78
N VAL A 164 7.02 9.24 -17.82
CA VAL A 164 7.75 8.26 -17.01
C VAL A 164 6.79 7.40 -16.18
N ALA A 165 5.84 8.01 -15.46
CA ALA A 165 4.85 7.27 -14.69
C ALA A 165 4.01 6.33 -15.57
N ILE A 166 3.56 6.80 -16.74
CA ILE A 166 2.84 5.96 -17.73
C ILE A 166 3.75 4.82 -18.22
N GLY A 167 5.02 5.08 -18.49
CA GLY A 167 6.00 4.07 -18.88
C GLY A 167 6.13 2.94 -17.85
N PHE A 168 6.20 3.28 -16.56
CA PHE A 168 6.22 2.29 -15.47
C PHE A 168 4.91 1.50 -15.35
N ILE A 169 3.76 2.16 -15.53
CA ILE A 169 2.46 1.47 -15.52
C ILE A 169 2.39 0.44 -16.65
N LEU A 170 2.78 0.83 -17.87
CA LEU A 170 2.77 -0.06 -19.03
C LEU A 170 3.81 -1.18 -18.90
N SER A 171 4.99 -0.89 -18.37
CA SER A 171 6.03 -1.90 -18.19
C SER A 171 5.66 -2.98 -17.18
N ALA A 172 4.80 -2.70 -16.19
CA ALA A 172 4.29 -3.71 -15.27
C ALA A 172 3.51 -4.82 -15.98
N ALA A 173 2.64 -4.46 -16.93
CA ALA A 173 1.90 -5.42 -17.74
C ALA A 173 2.83 -6.24 -18.64
N ILE A 174 3.84 -5.58 -19.24
CA ILE A 174 4.86 -6.25 -20.06
C ILE A 174 5.68 -7.24 -19.22
N LEU A 175 6.09 -6.86 -18.01
CA LEU A 175 6.90 -7.72 -17.15
C LEU A 175 6.10 -8.92 -16.62
N ARG A 176 4.83 -8.73 -16.26
CA ARG A 176 3.94 -9.86 -15.93
C ARG A 176 3.79 -10.81 -17.11
N PHE A 177 3.58 -10.28 -18.32
CA PHE A 177 3.56 -11.09 -19.53
C PHE A 177 4.86 -11.88 -19.73
N ILE A 178 6.02 -11.24 -19.54
CA ILE A 178 7.32 -11.92 -19.61
C ILE A 178 7.40 -13.04 -18.56
N PHE A 179 6.97 -12.81 -17.31
CA PHE A 179 6.95 -13.85 -16.28
C PHE A 179 6.06 -15.02 -16.66
N THR A 180 4.83 -14.78 -17.13
CA THR A 180 3.92 -15.82 -17.61
C THR A 180 4.55 -16.67 -18.71
N MET A 181 5.38 -16.07 -19.58
CA MET A 181 6.04 -16.79 -20.68
C MET A 181 7.33 -17.51 -20.29
N THR A 182 8.00 -17.10 -19.19
CA THR A 182 9.36 -17.54 -18.87
C THR A 182 9.47 -18.34 -17.57
N VAL A 183 8.52 -18.21 -16.65
CA VAL A 183 8.54 -18.87 -15.34
C VAL A 183 7.63 -20.09 -15.37
N SER A 184 8.23 -21.28 -15.37
CA SER A 184 7.48 -22.55 -15.45
C SER A 184 6.95 -23.06 -14.10
N ASN A 185 7.60 -22.71 -12.99
CA ASN A 185 7.12 -23.11 -11.66
C ASN A 185 5.90 -22.26 -11.29
N HIS A 186 4.76 -22.92 -11.03
CA HIS A 186 3.50 -22.23 -10.77
C HIS A 186 3.54 -21.30 -9.56
N LEU A 187 4.17 -21.73 -8.46
CA LEU A 187 4.27 -20.91 -7.24
C LEU A 187 5.24 -19.73 -7.45
N SER A 188 6.38 -19.95 -8.09
CA SER A 188 7.27 -18.85 -8.48
C SER A 188 6.58 -17.85 -9.42
N LEU A 189 5.77 -18.32 -10.37
CA LEU A 189 5.02 -17.46 -11.28
C LEU A 189 4.02 -16.60 -10.50
N MET A 190 3.18 -17.24 -9.67
CA MET A 190 2.21 -16.54 -8.82
C MET A 190 2.91 -15.49 -7.96
N LEU A 191 4.01 -15.84 -7.29
CA LEU A 191 4.79 -14.89 -6.49
C LEU A 191 5.42 -13.79 -7.36
N ALA A 192 5.96 -14.09 -8.53
CA ALA A 192 6.54 -13.10 -9.43
C ALA A 192 5.51 -12.03 -9.84
N GLU A 193 4.29 -12.45 -10.14
CA GLU A 193 3.18 -11.57 -10.52
C GLU A 193 2.57 -10.82 -9.32
N HIS A 194 2.72 -11.35 -8.11
CA HIS A 194 2.05 -10.84 -6.91
C HIS A 194 2.91 -10.03 -5.95
N VAL A 195 4.15 -10.44 -5.70
CA VAL A 195 4.95 -9.88 -4.60
C VAL A 195 6.16 -9.05 -5.06
N LEU A 196 6.56 -9.14 -6.32
CA LEU A 196 7.69 -8.35 -6.84
C LEU A 196 7.29 -6.90 -7.13
N LEU A 197 8.18 -5.96 -6.79
CA LEU A 197 8.00 -4.54 -7.07
C LEU A 197 7.67 -4.30 -8.55
N VAL A 198 8.41 -4.94 -9.47
CA VAL A 198 8.24 -4.69 -10.90
C VAL A 198 6.89 -5.14 -11.47
N SER A 199 6.19 -6.03 -10.78
CA SER A 199 4.84 -6.47 -11.15
C SER A 199 3.75 -5.58 -10.54
N ARG A 200 4.09 -4.82 -9.50
CA ARG A 200 3.15 -4.03 -8.68
C ARG A 200 3.41 -2.53 -8.72
N TRP A 201 4.49 -2.10 -9.36
CA TRP A 201 4.82 -0.69 -9.46
C TRP A 201 3.80 0.10 -10.28
N ASP A 202 2.94 -0.53 -11.08
CA ASP A 202 1.84 0.13 -11.76
C ASP A 202 0.89 0.77 -10.74
N LEU A 203 0.54 0.06 -9.67
CA LEU A 203 -0.28 0.59 -8.57
C LEU A 203 0.37 1.84 -7.95
N LEU A 204 1.67 1.75 -7.65
CA LEU A 204 2.44 2.85 -7.08
C LEU A 204 2.51 4.05 -8.06
N PHE A 205 2.75 3.79 -9.35
CA PHE A 205 2.85 4.82 -10.37
C PHE A 205 1.50 5.39 -10.82
N PHE A 206 0.39 4.66 -10.67
CA PHE A 206 -0.96 5.24 -10.72
C PHE A 206 -1.13 6.30 -9.63
N GLY A 207 -0.61 6.05 -8.44
CA GLY A 207 -0.55 7.05 -7.37
C GLY A 207 0.31 8.26 -7.73
N VAL A 208 1.52 8.03 -8.25
CA VAL A 208 2.42 9.12 -8.70
C VAL A 208 1.77 9.94 -9.82
N LEU A 209 1.12 9.27 -10.77
CA LEU A 209 0.37 9.91 -11.86
C LEU A 209 -0.79 10.74 -11.31
N ALA A 210 -1.52 10.22 -10.32
CA ALA A 210 -2.56 10.97 -9.63
C ALA A 210 -1.99 12.25 -8.97
N ALA A 211 -0.81 12.14 -8.34
CA ALA A 211 -0.14 13.26 -7.70
C ALA A 211 0.29 14.34 -8.70
N ASP A 212 0.82 13.96 -9.85
CA ASP A 212 1.18 14.87 -10.94
C ASP A 212 -0.08 15.55 -11.54
N VAL A 213 -1.10 14.76 -11.86
CA VAL A 213 -2.38 15.23 -12.41
C VAL A 213 -3.06 16.24 -11.48
N PHE A 214 -3.07 15.96 -10.18
CA PHE A 214 -3.64 16.84 -9.17
C PHE A 214 -2.92 18.19 -9.08
N ARG A 215 -1.63 18.25 -9.44
CA ARG A 215 -0.81 19.47 -9.46
C ARG A 215 -0.87 20.22 -10.79
N SER A 216 -1.23 19.53 -11.87
CA SER A 216 -1.38 20.14 -13.20
C SER A 216 -2.68 20.93 -13.30
N ARG A 217 -2.59 22.27 -13.19
CA ARG A 217 -3.78 23.16 -13.26
C ARG A 217 -4.64 22.93 -14.50
N GLU A 218 -4.02 22.71 -15.65
CA GLU A 218 -4.73 22.54 -16.92
C GLU A 218 -5.56 21.25 -16.93
N ILE A 219 -4.96 20.13 -16.54
CA ILE A 219 -5.61 18.82 -16.55
C ILE A 219 -6.60 18.72 -15.41
N TRP A 220 -6.22 19.22 -14.23
CA TRP A 220 -7.09 19.21 -13.07
C TRP A 220 -8.41 19.93 -13.35
N LYS A 221 -8.37 21.11 -14.01
CA LYS A 221 -9.58 21.81 -14.46
C LYS A 221 -10.47 20.97 -15.38
N LYS A 222 -9.88 20.19 -16.30
CA LYS A 222 -10.62 19.30 -17.20
C LYS A 222 -11.26 18.13 -16.44
N LEU A 223 -10.59 17.59 -15.42
CA LEU A 223 -11.05 16.42 -14.68
C LEU A 223 -12.14 16.73 -13.64
N ILE A 224 -12.14 17.93 -13.07
CA ILE A 224 -13.17 18.36 -12.11
C ILE A 224 -14.41 18.96 -12.79
N ASP A 225 -14.43 19.05 -14.13
CA ASP A 225 -15.56 19.64 -14.85
C ASP A 225 -16.86 18.83 -14.63
N ARG A 226 -18.00 19.56 -14.60
CA ARG A 226 -19.36 19.02 -14.48
C ARG A 226 -19.52 17.92 -13.41
N ASP A 227 -19.20 18.22 -12.15
CA ASP A 227 -19.35 17.28 -11.01
C ASP A 227 -18.50 16.00 -11.15
N PHE A 228 -17.24 16.16 -11.60
CA PHE A 228 -16.25 15.08 -11.70
C PHE A 228 -16.68 13.91 -12.62
N ARG A 229 -17.53 14.15 -13.63
CA ARG A 229 -18.06 13.10 -14.53
C ARG A 229 -16.98 12.23 -15.15
N VAL A 230 -15.86 12.83 -15.57
CA VAL A 230 -14.75 12.10 -16.19
C VAL A 230 -14.14 11.11 -15.19
N LEU A 231 -13.87 11.54 -13.96
CA LEU A 231 -13.33 10.65 -12.93
C LEU A 231 -14.33 9.56 -12.55
N LYS A 232 -15.62 9.89 -12.42
CA LYS A 232 -16.68 8.90 -12.15
C LYS A 232 -16.76 7.86 -13.27
N ALA A 233 -16.63 8.29 -14.54
CA ALA A 233 -16.60 7.40 -15.69
C ALA A 233 -15.36 6.50 -15.69
N ILE A 234 -14.17 7.03 -15.37
CA ILE A 234 -12.94 6.24 -15.21
C ILE A 234 -13.13 5.18 -14.13
N VAL A 235 -13.62 5.55 -12.95
CA VAL A 235 -13.86 4.61 -11.84
C VAL A 235 -14.84 3.51 -12.26
N LEU A 236 -15.95 3.89 -12.89
CA LEU A 236 -16.98 2.93 -13.32
C LEU A 236 -16.45 1.98 -14.40
N SER A 237 -15.75 2.49 -15.42
CA SER A 237 -15.24 1.68 -16.52
C SER A 237 -14.11 0.74 -16.06
N SER A 238 -13.17 1.23 -15.25
CA SER A 238 -12.08 0.42 -14.68
C SER A 238 -12.59 -0.64 -13.70
N THR A 239 -13.62 -0.34 -12.90
CA THR A 239 -14.28 -1.34 -12.05
C THR A 239 -15.02 -2.40 -12.90
N ALA A 240 -15.71 -1.97 -13.96
CA ALA A 240 -16.45 -2.88 -14.84
C ALA A 240 -15.55 -3.81 -15.66
N ILE A 241 -14.27 -3.46 -15.86
CA ILE A 241 -13.27 -4.34 -16.50
C ILE A 241 -13.00 -5.58 -15.64
N PHE A 242 -13.09 -5.51 -14.31
CA PHE A 242 -12.77 -6.62 -13.43
C PHE A 242 -13.54 -7.92 -13.74
N PRO A 243 -14.90 -7.95 -13.76
CA PRO A 243 -15.63 -9.14 -14.13
C PRO A 243 -15.37 -9.59 -15.58
N VAL A 244 -15.04 -8.66 -16.49
CA VAL A 244 -14.69 -8.99 -17.87
C VAL A 244 -13.38 -9.78 -17.91
N LEU A 245 -12.35 -9.35 -17.20
CA LEU A 245 -11.07 -10.08 -17.12
C LEU A 245 -11.28 -11.48 -16.54
N VAL A 246 -12.03 -11.60 -15.45
CA VAL A 246 -12.36 -12.91 -14.85
C VAL A 246 -13.13 -13.81 -15.83
N MET A 247 -14.04 -13.25 -16.62
CA MET A 247 -14.74 -13.99 -17.67
C MET A 247 -13.78 -14.45 -18.78
N VAL A 248 -12.88 -13.58 -19.23
CA VAL A 248 -11.87 -13.92 -20.24
C VAL A 248 -11.02 -15.09 -19.76
N ASP A 249 -10.50 -15.05 -18.54
CA ASP A 249 -9.72 -16.14 -17.95
C ASP A 249 -10.50 -17.46 -17.97
N LYS A 250 -11.75 -17.42 -17.50
CA LYS A 250 -12.59 -18.61 -17.41
C LYS A 250 -12.96 -19.20 -18.77
N PHE A 251 -13.24 -18.36 -19.78
CA PHE A 251 -13.74 -18.82 -21.08
C PHE A 251 -12.63 -19.09 -22.11
N THR A 252 -11.47 -18.45 -21.98
CA THR A 252 -10.38 -18.55 -22.97
C THR A 252 -9.16 -19.29 -22.43
N GLY A 253 -9.00 -19.40 -21.10
CA GLY A 253 -7.80 -19.91 -20.45
C GLY A 253 -6.61 -18.94 -20.50
N LEU A 254 -6.77 -17.73 -21.06
CA LEU A 254 -5.74 -16.69 -21.03
C LEU A 254 -5.70 -16.04 -19.64
N PRO A 255 -4.54 -15.81 -19.02
CA PRO A 255 -4.44 -15.21 -17.69
C PRO A 255 -4.59 -13.68 -17.74
N ALA A 256 -5.70 -13.19 -18.30
CA ALA A 256 -5.95 -11.76 -18.49
C ALA A 256 -6.08 -11.02 -17.15
N PHE A 257 -6.62 -11.67 -16.11
CA PHE A 257 -6.67 -11.10 -14.77
C PHE A 257 -5.29 -10.91 -14.17
N ASP A 258 -4.42 -11.91 -14.23
CA ASP A 258 -3.06 -11.79 -13.66
C ASP A 258 -2.26 -10.69 -14.37
N LEU A 259 -2.44 -10.56 -15.69
CA LEU A 259 -1.78 -9.56 -16.53
C LEU A 259 -2.29 -8.13 -16.32
N LEU A 260 -3.62 -7.92 -16.22
CA LEU A 260 -4.23 -6.59 -16.29
C LEU A 260 -5.08 -6.21 -15.07
N GLY A 261 -5.43 -7.17 -14.22
CA GLY A 261 -6.33 -6.98 -13.08
C GLY A 261 -5.80 -5.93 -12.11
N CYS A 262 -4.52 -6.01 -11.72
CA CYS A 262 -3.93 -5.02 -10.82
C CYS A 262 -3.89 -3.63 -11.47
N SER A 263 -3.64 -3.52 -12.78
CA SER A 263 -3.67 -2.22 -13.46
C SER A 263 -5.08 -1.62 -13.50
N ALA A 264 -6.10 -2.45 -13.70
CA ALA A 264 -7.51 -2.01 -13.65
C ALA A 264 -7.89 -1.52 -12.24
N ILE A 265 -7.44 -2.23 -11.19
CA ILE A 265 -7.59 -1.81 -9.80
C ILE A 265 -6.85 -0.49 -9.53
N GLY A 266 -5.61 -0.36 -10.01
CA GLY A 266 -4.81 0.86 -9.90
C GLY A 266 -5.49 2.07 -10.53
N ALA A 267 -6.04 1.91 -11.74
CA ALA A 267 -6.81 2.96 -12.41
C ALA A 267 -8.09 3.33 -11.63
N THR A 268 -8.78 2.33 -11.08
CA THR A 268 -9.97 2.53 -10.23
C THR A 268 -9.62 3.38 -9.01
N PHE A 269 -8.59 2.99 -8.26
CA PHE A 269 -8.18 3.69 -7.05
C PHE A 269 -7.52 5.03 -7.31
N MET A 270 -6.82 5.21 -8.43
CA MET A 270 -6.40 6.54 -8.89
C MET A 270 -7.61 7.46 -9.03
N GLY A 271 -8.65 7.02 -9.73
CA GLY A 271 -9.89 7.79 -9.91
C GLY A 271 -10.56 8.12 -8.58
N LEU A 272 -10.68 7.15 -7.66
CA LEU A 272 -11.23 7.37 -6.32
C LEU A 272 -10.42 8.36 -5.49
N ILE A 273 -9.08 8.25 -5.50
CA ILE A 273 -8.20 9.19 -4.78
C ILE A 273 -8.36 10.60 -5.32
N LEU A 274 -8.42 10.78 -6.65
CA LEU A 274 -8.64 12.09 -7.26
C LEU A 274 -10.02 12.66 -6.93
N LEU A 275 -11.08 11.84 -6.91
CA LEU A 275 -12.41 12.26 -6.46
C LEU A 275 -12.39 12.75 -5.01
N ILE A 276 -11.74 11.98 -4.13
CA ILE A 276 -11.62 12.30 -2.70
C ILE A 276 -10.78 13.57 -2.49
N ALA A 277 -9.60 13.64 -3.10
CA ALA A 277 -8.69 14.78 -2.98
C ALA A 277 -9.27 16.05 -3.61
N GLY A 278 -10.11 15.90 -4.64
CA GLY A 278 -10.82 17.00 -5.28
C GLY A 278 -12.04 17.51 -4.52
N GLY A 279 -12.48 16.81 -3.47
CA GLY A 279 -13.63 17.21 -2.66
C GLY A 279 -14.97 16.89 -3.28
N ALA A 280 -15.06 15.81 -4.08
CA ALA A 280 -16.34 15.29 -4.57
C ALA A 280 -17.30 15.00 -3.39
N HIS A 281 -18.61 15.10 -3.61
CA HIS A 281 -19.62 14.92 -2.57
C HIS A 281 -19.47 13.59 -1.82
N GLU A 282 -19.12 12.52 -2.53
CA GLU A 282 -18.91 11.17 -2.01
C GLU A 282 -17.72 11.09 -1.03
N ALA A 283 -16.75 12.00 -1.12
CA ALA A 283 -15.60 12.08 -0.23
C ALA A 283 -16.00 12.25 1.24
N GLY A 284 -17.16 12.86 1.49
CA GLY A 284 -17.72 13.05 2.84
C GLY A 284 -17.87 11.74 3.63
N ARG A 285 -18.06 10.60 2.95
CA ARG A 285 -18.18 9.27 3.59
C ARG A 285 -16.91 8.84 4.32
N PHE A 286 -15.75 9.31 3.87
CA PHE A 286 -14.44 8.98 4.45
C PHE A 286 -14.05 9.91 5.61
N ARG A 287 -14.91 10.86 6.00
CA ARG A 287 -14.65 11.75 7.16
C ARG A 287 -14.92 11.09 8.52
N SER A 288 -15.47 9.87 8.52
CA SER A 288 -15.79 9.12 9.74
C SER A 288 -14.62 9.05 10.71
N LYS A 289 -14.89 9.32 11.99
CA LYS A 289 -13.88 9.23 13.06
C LYS A 289 -13.34 7.81 13.18
N THR A 290 -14.19 6.80 13.01
CA THR A 290 -13.82 5.38 13.08
C THR A 290 -12.86 5.00 11.97
N LEU A 291 -13.18 5.36 10.72
CA LEU A 291 -12.28 5.09 9.59
C LEU A 291 -10.94 5.80 9.77
N ARG A 292 -10.96 7.05 10.22
CA ARG A 292 -9.72 7.80 10.48
C ARG A 292 -8.90 7.20 11.62
N PHE A 293 -9.54 6.63 12.65
CA PHE A 293 -8.86 5.92 13.73
C PHE A 293 -8.12 4.70 13.19
N PHE A 294 -8.79 3.82 12.45
CA PHE A 294 -8.15 2.65 11.82
C PHE A 294 -7.08 3.07 10.81
N GLY A 295 -7.29 4.18 10.11
CA GLY A 295 -6.27 4.78 9.27
C GLY A 295 -5.02 5.14 10.06
N GLN A 296 -5.15 5.80 11.22
CA GLN A 296 -4.00 6.20 12.04
C GLN A 296 -3.14 5.02 12.48
N ILE A 297 -3.76 3.97 13.01
CA ILE A 297 -3.05 2.79 13.55
C ILE A 297 -2.73 1.74 12.48
N SER A 298 -3.05 2.00 11.21
CA SER A 298 -3.06 0.99 10.14
C SER A 298 -1.72 0.28 9.96
N TYR A 299 -0.62 0.97 10.21
CA TYR A 299 0.72 0.47 9.91
C TYR A 299 1.12 -0.68 10.87
N CYS A 300 1.11 -0.42 12.18
CA CYS A 300 1.35 -1.49 13.16
C CYS A 300 0.28 -2.56 13.07
N LEU A 301 -1.00 -2.20 12.92
CA LEU A 301 -2.09 -3.16 12.81
C LEU A 301 -1.89 -4.15 11.66
N TYR A 302 -1.53 -3.65 10.48
CA TYR A 302 -1.20 -4.49 9.33
C TYR A 302 0.01 -5.39 9.58
N LEU A 303 1.00 -4.94 10.35
CA LEU A 303 2.20 -5.73 10.60
C LEU A 303 1.97 -6.87 11.61
N VAL A 304 1.13 -6.64 12.63
CA VAL A 304 0.98 -7.59 13.76
C VAL A 304 -0.20 -8.55 13.62
N HIS A 305 -1.17 -8.25 12.77
CA HIS A 305 -2.44 -9.00 12.78
C HIS A 305 -2.29 -10.50 12.47
N GLN A 306 -1.55 -10.88 11.42
CA GLN A 306 -1.34 -12.29 11.08
C GLN A 306 -0.47 -13.02 12.12
N PRO A 307 0.67 -12.47 12.60
CA PRO A 307 1.42 -13.08 13.69
C PRO A 307 0.59 -13.30 14.96
N ILE A 308 -0.25 -12.32 15.36
CA ILE A 308 -1.11 -12.44 16.54
C ILE A 308 -2.16 -13.54 16.33
N ALA A 309 -2.83 -13.57 15.17
CA ALA A 309 -3.79 -14.62 14.84
C ALA A 309 -3.15 -16.01 14.93
N GLY A 310 -2.01 -16.20 14.27
CA GLY A 310 -1.27 -17.46 14.28
C GLY A 310 -0.83 -17.88 15.69
N ILE A 311 -0.24 -16.97 16.47
CA ILE A 311 0.20 -17.26 17.85
C ILE A 311 -0.99 -17.64 18.74
N MET A 312 -2.10 -16.89 18.68
CA MET A 312 -3.24 -17.16 19.55
C MET A 312 -3.94 -18.47 19.21
N HIS A 313 -4.20 -18.74 17.92
CA HIS A 313 -4.78 -20.03 17.51
C HIS A 313 -3.86 -21.20 17.79
N GLY A 314 -2.56 -21.04 17.53
CA GLY A 314 -1.58 -22.08 17.78
C GLY A 314 -1.41 -22.42 19.26
N LEU A 315 -1.30 -21.41 20.14
CA LEU A 315 -1.10 -21.64 21.57
C LEU A 315 -2.38 -22.07 22.31
N ILE A 316 -3.54 -21.57 21.89
CA ILE A 316 -4.83 -21.84 22.58
C ILE A 316 -5.49 -23.11 22.03
N LEU A 317 -5.48 -23.29 20.71
CA LEU A 317 -6.22 -24.36 20.02
C LEU A 317 -5.32 -25.41 19.37
N GLY A 318 -4.01 -25.19 19.30
CA GLY A 318 -3.08 -26.14 18.67
C GLY A 318 -3.25 -26.25 17.15
N GLY A 319 -3.79 -25.21 16.50
CA GLY A 319 -4.14 -25.23 15.09
C GLY A 319 -3.91 -23.90 14.36
N TYR A 320 -4.20 -23.90 13.06
CA TYR A 320 -4.18 -22.69 12.23
C TYR A 320 -5.42 -21.83 12.51
N PRO A 321 -5.35 -20.50 12.32
CA PRO A 321 -6.51 -19.62 12.38
C PRO A 321 -7.61 -20.06 11.44
N ASP A 322 -8.77 -20.29 12.03
CA ASP A 322 -10.00 -20.62 11.33
C ASP A 322 -11.20 -20.08 12.12
N ILE A 323 -12.41 -20.33 11.60
CA ILE A 323 -13.69 -19.93 12.18
C ILE A 323 -14.76 -21.03 12.06
N GLY A 324 -14.35 -22.29 11.93
CA GLY A 324 -15.24 -23.43 11.71
C GLY A 324 -16.08 -23.82 12.93
N ASN A 325 -15.62 -23.49 14.14
CA ASN A 325 -16.38 -23.69 15.38
C ASN A 325 -16.35 -22.47 16.31
N LEU A 326 -17.13 -22.54 17.40
CA LEU A 326 -17.28 -21.42 18.34
C LEU A 326 -15.97 -21.04 19.05
N ALA A 327 -15.10 -22.01 19.36
CA ALA A 327 -13.83 -21.75 20.02
C ALA A 327 -12.87 -21.01 19.09
N GLU A 328 -12.74 -21.48 17.85
CA GLU A 328 -11.98 -20.82 16.77
C GLU A 328 -12.47 -19.39 16.52
N PHE A 329 -13.79 -19.21 16.37
CA PHE A 329 -14.38 -17.89 16.20
C PHE A 329 -14.08 -16.97 17.38
N ALA A 330 -14.22 -17.46 18.62
CA ALA A 330 -13.93 -16.68 19.82
C ALA A 330 -12.44 -16.27 19.90
N VAL A 331 -11.51 -17.17 19.57
CA VAL A 331 -10.07 -16.87 19.50
C VAL A 331 -9.78 -15.86 18.39
N THR A 332 -10.43 -15.96 17.24
CA THR A 332 -10.33 -14.98 16.14
C THR A 332 -10.79 -13.58 16.58
N ILE A 333 -11.93 -13.45 17.26
CA ILE A 333 -12.38 -12.15 17.78
C ILE A 333 -11.41 -11.60 18.83
N ALA A 334 -10.89 -12.46 19.71
CA ALA A 334 -9.88 -12.07 20.68
C ALA A 334 -8.59 -11.60 20.00
N ALA A 335 -8.13 -12.29 18.94
CA ALA A 335 -6.95 -11.92 18.17
C ALA A 335 -7.10 -10.57 17.45
N VAL A 336 -8.28 -10.28 16.90
CA VAL A 336 -8.61 -8.95 16.36
C VAL A 336 -8.50 -7.88 17.46
N ALA A 337 -9.11 -8.12 18.63
CA ALA A 337 -9.07 -7.16 19.73
C ALA A 337 -7.64 -6.92 20.24
N VAL A 338 -6.85 -7.98 20.39
CA VAL A 338 -5.43 -7.89 20.79
C VAL A 338 -4.61 -7.15 19.75
N SER A 339 -4.81 -7.42 18.44
CA SER A 339 -4.13 -6.72 17.35
C SER A 339 -4.42 -5.22 17.35
N VAL A 340 -5.70 -4.84 17.50
CA VAL A 340 -6.11 -3.43 17.59
C VAL A 340 -5.54 -2.77 18.85
N GLY A 341 -5.56 -3.46 19.99
CA GLY A 341 -4.98 -2.98 21.24
C GLY A 341 -3.48 -2.71 21.13
N ILE A 342 -2.71 -3.66 20.60
CA ILE A 342 -1.27 -3.52 20.37
C ILE A 342 -0.98 -2.39 19.39
N ALA A 343 -1.72 -2.32 18.27
CA ALA A 343 -1.53 -1.26 17.28
C ALA A 343 -1.84 0.13 17.85
N TYR A 344 -2.88 0.25 18.69
CA TYR A 344 -3.19 1.50 19.36
C TYR A 344 -2.11 1.90 20.38
N MET A 345 -1.64 0.96 21.19
CA MET A 345 -0.55 1.20 22.14
C MET A 345 0.75 1.60 21.42
N SER A 346 1.10 0.89 20.35
CA SER A 346 2.23 1.22 19.48
C SER A 346 2.08 2.63 18.94
N TRP A 347 0.91 3.00 18.43
CA TRP A 347 0.67 4.34 17.91
C TRP A 347 0.94 5.43 18.95
N VAL A 348 0.40 5.28 20.17
CA VAL A 348 0.49 6.30 21.22
C VAL A 348 1.91 6.39 21.81
N TYR A 349 2.53 5.24 22.12
CA TYR A 349 3.76 5.19 22.90
C TYR A 349 5.03 5.04 22.07
N PHE A 350 4.92 4.57 20.83
CA PHE A 350 6.08 4.22 20.01
C PHE A 350 6.11 4.99 18.68
N GLU A 351 5.13 4.77 17.79
CA GLU A 351 5.14 5.35 16.45
C GLU A 351 4.98 6.87 16.45
N GLN A 352 3.97 7.40 17.15
CA GLN A 352 3.72 8.85 17.13
C GLN A 352 4.91 9.66 17.68
N PRO A 353 5.56 9.30 18.81
CA PRO A 353 6.78 9.96 19.26
C PRO A 353 7.91 9.92 18.22
N LEU A 354 8.18 8.76 17.62
CA LEU A 354 9.25 8.59 16.62
C LEU A 354 8.98 9.41 15.35
N ILE A 355 7.74 9.40 14.87
CA ILE A 355 7.31 10.22 13.74
C ILE A 355 7.52 11.72 14.07
N ARG A 356 7.18 12.19 15.27
CA ARG A 356 7.42 13.59 15.68
C ARG A 356 8.90 13.94 15.69
N ILE A 357 9.78 13.01 16.08
CA ILE A 357 11.24 13.21 16.02
C ILE A 357 11.68 13.36 14.56
N GLY A 358 11.25 12.47 13.66
CA GLY A 358 11.57 12.56 12.23
C GLY A 358 11.12 13.88 11.59
N HIS A 359 9.97 14.43 12.01
CA HIS A 359 9.48 15.73 11.52
C HIS A 359 10.29 16.95 11.97
N ARG A 360 11.29 16.78 12.86
CA ARG A 360 12.25 17.86 13.18
C ARG A 360 13.14 18.22 12.00
N TRP A 361 13.35 17.28 11.07
CA TRP A 361 14.02 17.54 9.79
C TRP A 361 13.02 18.13 8.81
N ASN A 362 13.37 19.25 8.18
CA ASN A 362 12.52 19.95 7.22
C ASN A 362 13.23 20.08 5.88
N TYR A 363 12.43 20.07 4.81
CA TYR A 363 12.92 20.41 3.48
C TYR A 363 13.38 21.87 3.50
N GLY A 364 14.68 22.08 3.34
CA GLY A 364 15.29 23.40 3.21
C GLY A 364 14.75 24.16 2.00
N SER A 365 14.62 25.47 2.13
CA SER A 365 14.30 26.39 1.03
C SER A 365 15.57 26.70 0.24
N HIS A 366 15.51 26.63 -1.10
CA HIS A 366 16.47 27.33 -1.95
C HIS A 366 16.50 28.82 -1.54
N SER A 367 17.66 29.31 -1.15
CA SER A 367 17.96 30.74 -1.14
C SER A 367 18.16 31.21 -2.58
N SER A 368 17.09 31.31 -3.34
CA SER A 368 17.07 32.15 -4.54
C SER A 368 16.94 33.60 -4.07
N PRO A 369 17.71 34.56 -4.62
CA PRO A 369 17.59 35.96 -4.24
C PRO A 369 16.15 36.46 -4.47
N PRO A 370 15.67 37.45 -3.70
CA PRO A 370 14.30 37.94 -3.83
C PRO A 370 14.09 38.39 -5.27
N LEU A 371 13.16 37.74 -5.96
CA LEU A 371 12.57 38.35 -7.15
C LEU A 371 11.80 39.57 -6.65
N ASP A 372 12.25 40.71 -7.14
CA ASP A 372 11.75 42.06 -6.90
C ASP A 372 10.22 42.07 -6.81
N ASP A 373 9.71 42.60 -5.70
CA ASP A 373 8.28 42.74 -5.49
C ASP A 373 7.75 43.83 -6.42
N GLY A 374 6.80 43.45 -7.26
CA GLY A 374 6.36 44.31 -8.34
C GLY A 374 5.05 43.88 -8.95
N SER A 375 4.07 43.47 -8.14
CA SER A 375 2.65 43.72 -8.41
C SER A 375 1.72 43.05 -7.39
N ARG A 376 1.06 43.92 -6.61
CA ARG A 376 -0.14 43.68 -5.83
C ARG A 376 -1.31 43.23 -6.73
N GLY A 377 -2.24 42.45 -6.19
CA GLY A 377 -3.54 42.26 -6.85
C GLY A 377 -4.44 41.20 -6.22
N TRP A 378 -5.11 41.57 -5.14
CA TRP A 378 -6.18 40.81 -4.50
C TRP A 378 -7.37 40.59 -5.44
N ALA A 379 -8.03 39.43 -5.37
CA ALA A 379 -9.48 39.31 -5.06
C ALA A 379 -10.03 37.92 -5.42
N LYS A 380 -10.67 37.32 -4.41
CA LYS A 380 -11.74 36.30 -4.52
C LYS A 380 -13.00 36.93 -5.14
N PRO A 381 -13.94 36.15 -5.71
CA PRO A 381 -14.88 35.36 -4.88
C PRO A 381 -14.53 33.88 -4.73
#